data_AF-A0A9P0IAP9-F1
#
_entry.id   AF-A0A9P0IAP9-F1
#
_cell.length_a   1.000
_cell.length_b   1.000
_cell.length_c   1.000
_cell.angle_alpha   90.00
_cell.angle_beta   90.00
_cell.angle_gamma   90.00
#
_symmetry.space_group_name_H-M   'P 1'
#
loop_
_entity.id
_entity.type
_entity.pdbx_description
1 polymer ?
#
loop_
_entity_poly.entity_id
_entity_poly.type
_entity_poly.pdbx_seq_one_letter_code
_entity_poly.pdbx_strand_id
1 'polypeptide(L)'
;MFLILIICLLESGVAQDEFLYKPRLRNIECRANEVFECIFSCPPQPICNTRHDNVTCPTVKETCSHWCVCVPGYIRNTLGGDCIPESYCALQCSEFEEATNCKRVCLNETCAGIGGPKTCIERPCEPGCDCKPGFYREEERGPCMPLCECPEKRDSDECLNKTVNNKFW
;
A
#
# COMPACT_ATOMS: atom_id res chain seq x y z
N MET A 1 77.30 -40.62 20.02
CA MET A 1 76.65 -41.90 20.41
C MET A 1 75.49 -41.50 21.32
N PHE A 2 74.23 -41.40 20.93
CA PHE A 2 73.41 -41.97 19.84
C PHE A 2 72.43 -40.92 19.26
N LEU A 3 72.05 -41.12 18.00
CA LEU A 3 70.88 -40.53 17.33
C LEU A 3 69.57 -40.93 18.05
N ILE A 4 68.50 -40.12 17.95
CA ILE A 4 67.16 -40.50 17.39
C ILE A 4 66.07 -39.41 17.60
N LEU A 5 65.47 -38.99 16.46
CA LEU A 5 64.12 -38.48 16.14
C LEU A 5 63.47 -37.32 16.94
N ILE A 6 63.15 -36.16 16.31
CA ILE A 6 61.89 -35.81 15.58
C ILE A 6 60.66 -36.21 16.42
N ILE A 7 59.82 -35.28 16.90
CA ILE A 7 58.62 -34.77 16.19
C ILE A 7 58.19 -33.41 16.81
N CYS A 8 58.00 -32.40 15.96
CA CYS A 8 57.30 -31.15 16.26
C CYS A 8 55.83 -31.43 16.60
N LEU A 9 55.34 -30.91 17.71
CA LEU A 9 53.91 -30.60 17.85
C LEU A 9 53.78 -29.16 18.34
N LEU A 10 53.46 -28.30 17.38
CA LEU A 10 52.90 -26.98 17.59
C LEU A 10 51.55 -27.17 18.27
N GLU A 11 51.45 -26.86 19.56
CA GLU A 11 50.15 -26.63 20.18
C GLU A 11 49.66 -25.25 19.76
N SER A 12 49.15 -25.15 18.53
CA SER A 12 48.21 -24.10 18.18
C SER A 12 46.93 -24.38 18.95
N GLY A 13 46.79 -23.73 20.11
CA GLY A 13 45.51 -23.63 20.81
C GLY A 13 44.45 -23.15 19.83
N VAL A 14 43.51 -24.04 19.51
CA VAL A 14 42.34 -23.72 18.70
C VAL A 14 41.47 -22.82 19.58
N ALA A 15 41.52 -21.51 19.33
CA ALA A 15 40.50 -20.60 19.83
C ALA A 15 39.16 -21.08 19.24
N GLN A 16 38.29 -21.62 20.10
CA GLN A 16 36.90 -21.83 19.76
C GLN A 16 36.28 -20.44 19.61
N ASP A 17 36.27 -19.96 18.38
CA ASP A 17 35.46 -18.82 18.00
C ASP A 17 34.00 -19.30 18.09
N GLU A 18 33.37 -19.00 19.22
CA GLU A 18 31.92 -19.00 19.35
C GLU A 18 31.43 -17.88 18.44
N PHE A 19 31.40 -18.18 17.14
CA PHE A 19 30.81 -17.35 16.11
C PHE A 19 29.31 -17.37 16.38
N LEU A 20 28.90 -16.55 17.35
CA LEU A 20 27.53 -16.11 17.54
C LEU A 20 27.12 -15.55 16.20
N TYR A 21 26.46 -16.39 15.40
CA TYR A 21 25.74 -15.99 14.20
C TYR A 21 24.68 -15.01 14.67
N LYS A 22 25.07 -13.75 14.81
CA LYS A 22 24.18 -12.61 14.81
C LYS A 22 23.82 -12.45 13.33
N PRO A 23 22.65 -12.93 12.87
CA PRO A 23 22.19 -12.50 11.56
C PRO A 23 22.22 -10.97 11.61
N ARG A 24 22.88 -10.35 10.62
CA ARG A 24 22.71 -8.93 10.37
C ARG A 24 21.21 -8.74 10.15
N LEU A 25 20.49 -8.33 11.19
CA LEU A 25 19.23 -7.64 11.05
C LEU A 25 19.56 -6.43 10.17
N ARG A 26 19.37 -6.59 8.86
CA ARG A 26 19.11 -5.44 8.00
C ARG A 26 18.06 -4.63 8.74
N ASN A 27 18.24 -3.31 8.81
CA ASN A 27 17.21 -2.44 9.37
C ASN A 27 15.95 -2.66 8.53
N ILE A 28 15.03 -3.51 8.99
CA ILE A 28 13.80 -3.80 8.28
C ILE A 28 12.89 -2.62 8.60
N GLU A 29 12.83 -1.69 7.67
CA GLU A 29 11.89 -0.58 7.72
C GLU A 29 10.58 -1.02 7.07
N CYS A 30 9.53 -1.06 7.88
CA CYS A 30 8.19 -1.31 7.39
C CYS A 30 7.62 -0.07 6.69
N ARG A 31 6.61 -0.27 5.84
CA ARG A 31 5.95 0.82 5.11
C ARG A 31 5.05 1.64 6.06
N ALA A 32 4.42 2.67 5.50
CA ALA A 32 3.41 3.44 6.23
C ALA A 32 2.31 2.53 6.77
N ASN A 33 1.88 2.81 8.01
CA ASN A 33 0.85 2.05 8.74
C ASN A 33 1.21 0.57 8.98
N GLU A 34 2.50 0.26 9.01
CA GLU A 34 3.01 -1.06 9.36
C GLU A 34 3.96 -1.03 10.55
N VAL A 35 4.00 -2.12 11.32
CA VAL A 35 4.93 -2.34 12.43
C VAL A 35 5.62 -3.68 12.26
N PHE A 36 6.89 -3.78 12.67
CA PHE A 36 7.67 -5.01 12.58
C PHE A 36 7.41 -5.90 13.80
N GLU A 37 6.65 -6.98 13.63
CA GLU A 37 6.21 -7.86 14.72
C GLU A 37 6.40 -9.34 14.40
N CYS A 38 6.58 -10.15 15.45
CA CYS A 38 6.61 -11.62 15.34
C CYS A 38 5.18 -12.15 15.35
N ILE A 39 4.73 -12.69 14.23
CA ILE A 39 3.39 -13.26 14.06
C ILE A 39 3.44 -14.70 13.55
N PHE A 40 2.37 -15.45 13.76
CA PHE A 40 2.21 -16.79 13.20
C PHE A 40 1.66 -16.72 11.78
N SER A 41 1.93 -17.74 10.97
CA SER A 41 1.40 -17.88 9.60
C SER A 41 -0.12 -18.13 9.58
N CYS A 42 -0.65 -18.73 10.65
CA CYS A 42 -2.06 -19.02 10.80
C CYS A 42 -2.60 -18.47 12.14
N PRO A 43 -3.72 -17.71 12.13
CA PRO A 43 -4.47 -17.28 10.95
C PRO A 43 -3.65 -16.30 10.09
N PRO A 44 -3.82 -16.32 8.76
CA PRO A 44 -3.16 -15.34 7.90
C PRO A 44 -3.64 -13.94 8.25
N GLN A 45 -2.79 -12.93 8.01
CA GLN A 45 -3.24 -11.54 8.10
C GLN A 45 -4.40 -11.33 7.13
N PRO A 46 -5.57 -10.85 7.60
CA PRO A 46 -6.69 -10.61 6.71
C PRO A 46 -6.34 -9.51 5.72
N ILE A 47 -6.82 -9.65 4.49
CA ILE A 47 -6.79 -8.60 3.47
C ILE A 47 -8.22 -8.21 3.13
N CYS A 48 -8.44 -7.09 2.45
CA CYS A 48 -9.80 -6.58 2.24
C CYS A 48 -10.81 -7.62 1.73
N ASN A 49 -10.45 -8.48 0.78
CA ASN A 49 -11.37 -9.47 0.21
C ASN A 49 -11.52 -10.76 1.03
N THR A 50 -10.62 -11.04 2.00
CA THR A 50 -10.67 -12.24 2.86
C THR A 50 -10.95 -11.92 4.33
N ARG A 51 -11.19 -10.66 4.68
CA ARG A 51 -11.37 -10.18 6.06
C ARG A 51 -12.55 -10.81 6.82
N HIS A 52 -13.47 -11.44 6.10
CA HIS A 52 -14.65 -12.11 6.66
C HIS A 52 -14.57 -13.64 6.52
N ASP A 53 -13.44 -14.17 6.06
CA ASP A 53 -13.26 -15.60 5.90
C ASP A 53 -13.00 -16.26 7.25
N ASN A 54 -13.71 -17.36 7.51
CA ASN A 54 -13.45 -18.19 8.68
C ASN A 54 -12.26 -19.09 8.39
N VAL A 55 -11.12 -18.81 9.04
CA VAL A 55 -9.90 -19.63 8.92
C VAL A 55 -9.78 -20.61 10.08
N THR A 56 -9.62 -21.89 9.76
CA THR A 56 -9.30 -22.94 10.74
C THR A 56 -7.81 -23.22 10.72
N CYS A 57 -7.13 -23.06 11.87
CA CYS A 57 -5.70 -23.31 11.99
C CYS A 57 -5.39 -24.69 12.58
N PRO A 58 -4.28 -25.33 12.16
CA PRO A 58 -3.78 -26.52 12.83
C PRO A 58 -3.45 -26.24 14.30
N THR A 59 -3.63 -27.23 15.18
CA THR A 59 -3.27 -27.13 16.60
C THR A 59 -1.78 -27.31 16.87
N VAL A 60 -0.97 -27.46 15.81
CA VAL A 60 0.47 -27.66 15.91
C VAL A 60 1.14 -26.34 16.31
N LYS A 61 2.06 -26.40 17.27
CA LYS A 61 2.76 -25.21 17.76
C LYS A 61 3.78 -24.72 16.73
N GLU A 62 3.42 -23.72 15.94
CA GLU A 62 4.34 -23.05 15.02
C GLU A 62 5.26 -22.08 15.77
N THR A 63 6.42 -21.79 15.20
CA THR A 63 7.29 -20.68 15.61
C THR A 63 6.84 -19.41 14.89
N CYS A 64 6.70 -18.29 15.60
CA CYS A 64 6.39 -17.02 14.94
C CYS A 64 7.57 -16.59 14.05
N SER A 65 7.25 -15.87 12.98
CA SER A 65 8.21 -15.22 12.09
C SER A 65 7.99 -13.72 12.13
N HIS A 66 9.03 -12.93 11.94
CA HIS A 66 8.88 -11.47 11.92
C HIS A 66 8.43 -10.99 10.55
N TRP A 67 7.38 -10.18 10.54
CA TRP A 67 6.81 -9.57 9.34
C TRP A 67 6.47 -8.10 9.61
N CYS A 68 6.35 -7.31 8.54
CA CYS A 68 5.63 -6.04 8.64
C CYS A 68 4.13 -6.34 8.67
N VAL A 69 3.45 -5.89 9.71
CA VAL A 69 2.03 -6.12 9.95
C VAL A 69 1.30 -4.79 10.01
N CYS A 70 0.05 -4.71 9.51
CA CYS A 70 -0.71 -3.47 9.60
C CYS A 70 -0.98 -3.11 11.07
N VAL A 71 -0.85 -1.82 11.39
CA VAL A 71 -1.21 -1.32 12.72
C VAL A 71 -2.74 -1.39 12.95
N PRO A 72 -3.22 -1.38 14.21
CA PRO A 72 -4.65 -1.46 14.50
C PRO A 72 -5.49 -0.43 13.73
N GLY A 73 -6.63 -0.87 13.19
CA GLY A 73 -7.52 -0.06 12.34
C GLY A 73 -7.15 -0.02 10.85
N TYR A 74 -6.03 -0.65 10.48
CA TYR A 74 -5.58 -0.80 9.10
C TYR A 74 -5.54 -2.27 8.69
N ILE A 75 -5.75 -2.52 7.39
CA ILE A 75 -5.77 -3.84 6.77
C ILE A 75 -5.13 -3.74 5.39
N ARG A 76 -4.49 -4.82 4.92
CA ARG A 76 -3.87 -4.79 3.60
C ARG A 76 -4.95 -4.78 2.52
N ASN A 77 -4.82 -3.86 1.57
CA ASN A 77 -5.72 -3.78 0.42
C ASN A 77 -5.72 -5.09 -0.40
N THR A 78 -4.52 -5.59 -0.67
CA THR A 78 -4.25 -6.82 -1.44
C THR A 78 -3.06 -7.56 -0.83
N LEU A 79 -2.80 -8.80 -1.27
CA LEU A 79 -1.64 -9.57 -0.82
C LEU A 79 -0.33 -8.82 -1.14
N GLY A 80 0.44 -8.47 -0.10
CA GLY A 80 1.67 -7.67 -0.23
C GLY A 80 1.45 -6.19 -0.59
N GLY A 81 0.19 -5.74 -0.66
CA GLY A 81 -0.19 -4.34 -0.87
C GLY A 81 -0.10 -3.52 0.42
N ASP A 82 -0.47 -2.25 0.32
CA ASP A 82 -0.35 -1.30 1.43
C ASP A 82 -1.48 -1.47 2.46
N CYS A 83 -1.17 -1.07 3.70
CA CYS A 83 -2.12 -1.02 4.80
C CYS A 83 -3.00 0.24 4.66
N ILE A 84 -4.28 0.01 4.38
CA ILE A 84 -5.33 1.03 4.25
C ILE A 84 -6.28 0.94 5.45
N PRO A 85 -7.01 2.01 5.80
CA PRO A 85 -8.03 1.95 6.85
C PRO A 85 -9.07 0.86 6.53
N GLU A 86 -9.43 0.04 7.53
CA GLU A 86 -10.35 -1.09 7.32
C GLU A 86 -11.70 -0.68 6.70
N SER A 87 -12.17 0.51 7.06
CA SER A 87 -13.37 1.15 6.47
C SER A 87 -13.38 1.21 4.94
N TYR A 88 -12.22 1.18 4.27
CA TYR A 88 -12.14 1.24 2.82
C TYR A 88 -12.48 -0.07 2.15
N CYS A 89 -12.33 -1.21 2.83
CA CYS A 89 -12.59 -2.50 2.22
C CYS A 89 -14.07 -2.72 1.87
N ALA A 90 -14.96 -1.88 2.40
CA ALA A 90 -16.38 -1.85 2.07
C ALA A 90 -16.73 -0.79 1.00
N LEU A 91 -15.81 0.10 0.64
CA LEU A 91 -16.06 1.14 -0.36
C LEU A 91 -16.01 0.54 -1.77
N GLN A 92 -17.12 0.64 -2.49
CA GLN A 92 -17.19 0.36 -3.91
C GLN A 92 -17.15 1.70 -4.66
N CYS A 93 -15.98 2.07 -5.17
CA CYS A 93 -15.80 3.29 -5.96
C CYS A 93 -16.01 3.02 -7.45
N SER A 94 -16.53 4.01 -8.17
CA SER A 94 -16.76 3.89 -9.62
C SER A 94 -15.45 3.93 -10.41
N GLU A 95 -15.49 3.65 -11.72
CA GLU A 95 -14.32 3.49 -12.59
C GLU A 95 -13.28 4.64 -12.47
N PHE A 96 -13.74 5.87 -12.35
CA PHE A 96 -12.91 7.08 -12.29
C PHE A 96 -12.72 7.63 -10.87
N GLU A 97 -13.05 6.82 -9.87
CA GLU A 97 -12.91 7.16 -8.46
C GLU A 97 -11.90 6.26 -7.76
N GLU A 98 -11.31 6.76 -6.69
CA GLU A 98 -10.49 6.00 -5.76
C GLU A 98 -10.95 6.19 -4.32
N ALA A 99 -10.79 5.15 -3.51
CA ALA A 99 -11.12 5.20 -2.09
C ALA A 99 -10.07 6.04 -1.33
N THR A 100 -10.54 6.92 -0.46
CA THR A 100 -9.74 7.81 0.38
C THR A 100 -10.31 7.88 1.80
N ASN A 101 -9.50 8.31 2.78
CA ASN A 101 -9.83 8.41 4.22
C ASN A 101 -10.38 9.79 4.52
N CYS A 102 -10.11 10.70 3.60
CA CYS A 102 -10.49 12.06 3.66
C CYS A 102 -11.09 12.38 2.30
N LYS A 103 -12.33 11.95 2.09
CA LYS A 103 -13.07 12.40 0.92
C LYS A 103 -13.22 13.91 1.02
N ARG A 104 -12.72 14.61 0.01
CA ARG A 104 -12.88 16.07 -0.08
C ARG A 104 -13.83 16.39 -1.22
N VAL A 105 -14.42 17.58 -1.15
CA VAL A 105 -15.18 18.14 -2.25
C VAL A 105 -14.56 19.48 -2.55
N CYS A 106 -13.75 19.52 -3.61
CA CYS A 106 -13.13 20.74 -4.10
C CYS A 106 -13.86 21.23 -5.34
N LEU A 107 -14.24 22.51 -5.36
CA LEU A 107 -15.04 23.10 -6.44
C LEU A 107 -14.33 22.98 -7.79
N ASN A 108 -13.00 23.20 -7.83
CA ASN A 108 -12.20 23.08 -9.03
C ASN A 108 -12.04 21.64 -9.56
N GLU A 109 -12.46 20.64 -8.78
CA GLU A 109 -12.47 19.22 -9.14
C GLU A 109 -13.88 18.78 -9.59
N THR A 110 -14.82 19.72 -9.73
CA THR A 110 -16.13 19.50 -10.37
C THR A 110 -16.12 20.05 -11.79
N CYS A 111 -16.96 19.51 -12.69
CA CYS A 111 -17.09 19.98 -14.07
C CYS A 111 -17.43 21.48 -14.14
N ALA A 112 -18.26 21.98 -13.23
CA ALA A 112 -18.65 23.39 -13.17
C ALA A 112 -17.52 24.32 -12.69
N GLY A 113 -16.52 23.79 -11.98
CA GLY A 113 -15.44 24.61 -11.39
C GLY A 113 -14.09 24.49 -12.09
N ILE A 114 -13.98 23.73 -13.20
CA ILE A 114 -12.70 23.50 -13.88
C ILE A 114 -12.06 24.81 -14.34
N GLY A 115 -10.83 25.05 -13.88
CA GLY A 115 -10.06 26.28 -14.13
C GLY A 115 -10.32 27.40 -13.12
N GLY A 116 -11.24 27.18 -12.17
CA GLY A 116 -11.49 28.06 -11.04
C GLY A 116 -10.46 27.91 -9.90
N PRO A 117 -10.59 28.73 -8.84
CA PRO A 117 -9.73 28.64 -7.67
C PRO A 117 -9.92 27.31 -6.92
N LYS A 118 -8.86 26.84 -6.28
CA LYS A 118 -8.89 25.65 -5.43
C LYS A 118 -9.60 25.93 -4.10
N THR A 119 -10.92 25.89 -4.13
CA THR A 119 -11.78 26.05 -2.95
C THR A 119 -12.39 24.71 -2.59
N CYS A 120 -12.05 24.18 -1.41
CA CYS A 120 -12.59 22.92 -0.91
C CYS A 120 -13.57 23.16 0.24
N ILE A 121 -14.65 22.39 0.26
CA ILE A 121 -15.63 22.43 1.34
C ILE A 121 -15.00 21.76 2.57
N GLU A 122 -14.90 22.50 3.67
CA GLU A 122 -14.41 21.96 4.94
C GLU A 122 -15.45 21.02 5.56
N ARG A 123 -15.03 19.79 5.81
CA ARG A 123 -15.85 18.73 6.42
C ARG A 123 -14.94 17.87 7.31
N PRO A 124 -15.49 17.20 8.34
CA PRO A 124 -14.77 16.14 9.03
C PRO A 124 -14.21 15.14 8.01
N CYS A 125 -13.00 14.67 8.29
CA CYS A 125 -12.31 13.73 7.43
C CYS A 125 -13.01 12.36 7.53
N GLU A 126 -13.80 12.03 6.51
CA GLU A 126 -14.54 10.76 6.44
C GLU A 126 -14.09 9.93 5.23
N PRO A 127 -14.03 8.59 5.37
CA PRO A 127 -13.77 7.71 4.26
C PRO A 127 -14.81 7.84 3.15
N GLY A 128 -14.38 7.75 1.90
CA GLY A 128 -15.28 7.77 0.75
C GLY A 128 -14.54 7.66 -0.58
N CYS A 129 -15.29 7.78 -1.68
CA CYS A 129 -14.74 7.78 -3.03
C CYS A 129 -14.52 9.21 -3.53
N ASP A 130 -13.30 9.50 -3.98
CA ASP A 130 -12.90 10.76 -4.57
C ASP A 130 -12.48 10.57 -6.04
N CYS A 131 -12.51 11.64 -6.84
CA CYS A 131 -12.11 11.52 -8.24
C CYS A 131 -10.62 11.24 -8.34
N LYS A 132 -10.24 10.29 -9.21
CA LYS A 132 -8.83 10.08 -9.56
C LYS A 132 -8.23 11.36 -10.15
N PRO A 133 -6.90 11.58 -10.03
CA PRO A 133 -6.26 12.74 -10.64
C PRO A 133 -6.57 12.87 -12.14
N GLY A 134 -7.03 14.04 -12.57
CA GLY A 134 -7.39 14.32 -13.97
C GLY A 134 -8.84 13.96 -14.36
N PHE A 135 -9.63 13.43 -13.42
CA PHE A 135 -11.07 13.23 -13.57
C PHE A 135 -11.83 14.23 -12.72
N TYR A 136 -13.05 14.55 -13.15
CA TYR A 136 -13.83 15.64 -12.58
C TYR A 136 -15.23 15.15 -12.25
N ARG A 137 -15.74 15.59 -11.11
CA ARG A 137 -17.09 15.22 -10.67
C ARG A 137 -18.14 16.02 -11.41
N GLU A 138 -19.16 15.38 -11.95
CA GLU A 138 -20.27 16.09 -12.59
C GLU A 138 -20.94 17.09 -11.62
N GLU A 139 -21.32 16.59 -10.45
CA GLU A 139 -21.95 17.30 -9.34
C GLU A 139 -21.67 16.56 -8.02
N GLU A 140 -22.00 17.11 -6.84
CA GLU A 140 -21.56 16.57 -5.53
C GLU A 140 -21.75 15.04 -5.32
N ARG A 141 -22.80 14.45 -5.91
CA ARG A 141 -23.10 13.00 -5.85
C ARG A 141 -23.02 12.31 -7.21
N GLY A 142 -22.66 13.03 -8.25
CA GLY A 142 -22.50 12.50 -9.61
C GLY A 142 -21.20 11.70 -9.76
N PRO A 143 -21.07 10.97 -10.88
CA PRO A 143 -19.85 10.24 -11.21
C PRO A 143 -18.70 11.20 -11.48
N CYS A 144 -17.48 10.68 -11.36
CA CYS A 144 -16.31 11.33 -11.94
C CYS A 144 -16.22 10.96 -13.41
N MET A 145 -15.76 11.88 -14.26
CA MET A 145 -15.63 11.69 -15.70
C MET A 145 -14.36 12.39 -16.23
N PRO A 146 -13.86 11.99 -17.41
CA PRO A 146 -12.78 12.71 -18.08
C PRO A 146 -13.12 14.18 -18.37
N LEU A 147 -12.10 15.05 -18.42
CA LEU A 147 -12.24 16.47 -18.73
C LEU A 147 -13.16 16.76 -19.93
N CYS A 148 -13.00 16.01 -21.02
CA CYS A 148 -13.73 16.26 -22.27
C CYS A 148 -15.16 15.72 -22.28
N GLU A 149 -15.55 14.96 -21.26
CA GLU A 149 -16.94 14.55 -21.04
C GLU A 149 -17.71 15.58 -20.20
N CYS A 150 -17.01 16.49 -19.51
CA CYS A 150 -17.66 17.61 -18.83
C CYS A 150 -18.32 18.55 -19.86
N PRO A 151 -19.62 18.89 -19.68
CA PRO A 151 -20.35 19.78 -20.60
C PRO A 151 -19.65 21.11 -20.84
N GLU A 152 -19.10 21.70 -19.78
CA GLU A 152 -18.43 23.02 -19.79
C GLU A 152 -17.08 23.04 -20.52
N LYS A 153 -16.48 21.86 -20.79
CA LYS A 153 -15.12 21.76 -21.38
C LYS A 153 -15.08 20.98 -22.70
N ARG A 154 -16.19 20.37 -23.11
CA ARG A 154 -16.28 19.55 -24.32
C ARG A 154 -15.76 20.28 -25.57
N ASP A 155 -16.04 21.57 -25.68
CA ASP A 155 -15.70 22.40 -26.86
C ASP A 155 -14.41 23.22 -26.67
N SER A 156 -13.63 22.93 -25.62
CA SER A 156 -12.34 23.60 -25.39
C SER A 156 -11.27 23.14 -26.37
N ASP A 157 -10.29 24.01 -26.66
CA ASP A 157 -9.16 23.70 -27.55
C ASP A 157 -8.41 22.43 -27.12
N GLU A 158 -8.30 22.17 -25.81
CA GLU A 158 -7.67 20.95 -25.27
C GLU A 158 -8.40 19.68 -25.74
N CYS A 159 -9.73 19.71 -25.72
CA CYS A 159 -10.56 18.57 -26.12
C CYS A 159 -10.69 18.45 -27.65
N LEU A 160 -10.76 19.57 -28.36
CA LEU A 160 -10.78 19.59 -29.82
C LEU A 160 -9.45 19.09 -30.41
N ASN A 161 -8.31 19.53 -29.87
CA ASN A 161 -6.99 19.11 -30.36
C ASN A 161 -6.72 17.61 -30.10
N LYS A 162 -7.29 17.01 -29.03
CA LYS A 162 -7.25 15.55 -28.82
C LYS A 162 -7.95 14.79 -29.95
N THR A 163 -9.10 15.27 -30.43
CA THR A 163 -9.81 14.62 -31.55
C THR A 163 -9.08 14.76 -32.88
N VAL A 164 -8.33 15.84 -33.10
CA VAL A 164 -7.50 16.03 -34.29
C VAL A 164 -6.30 15.08 -34.28
N ASN A 165 -5.64 14.92 -33.13
CA ASN A 165 -4.46 14.05 -33.02
C ASN A 165 -4.81 12.55 -33.01
N ASN A 166 -6.02 12.16 -32.60
CA ASN A 166 -6.48 10.78 -32.65
C ASN A 166 -7.04 10.34 -34.02
N LYS A 167 -7.06 11.21 -35.04
CA LYS A 167 -7.48 10.87 -36.42
C LYS A 167 -6.31 10.48 -37.33
N PHE A 168 -5.11 10.32 -36.79
CA PHE A 168 -3.92 9.87 -37.53
C PHE A 168 -3.51 8.44 -37.12
N TRP A 169 -4.43 7.48 -37.27
CA TRP A 169 -4.15 6.03 -37.30
C TRP A 169 -5.01 5.38 -38.38
#